data_AF-A0A1X6WML8-F1
#
_entry.id   AF-A0A1X6WML8-F1
#
_cell.length_a   1.000
_cell.length_b   1.000
_cell.length_c   1.000
_cell.angle_alpha   90.00
_cell.angle_beta   90.00
_cell.angle_gamma   90.00
#
_symmetry.space_group_name_H-M   'P 1'
#
loop_
_entity.id
_entity.type
_entity.pdbx_description
1 polymer ?
#
loop_
_entity_poly.entity_id
_entity_poly.type
_entity_poly.pdbx_seq_one_letter_code
_entity_poly.pdbx_strand_id
1 'polypeptide(L)'
;MGTLVVASSGNYGDADDETEEINYPGIFCETIQIGSVSENFSPSNFSNSNINLNYVTPGENIISNSIKTNQEFISMTGTSMATAVATGILGLYIDREKTNNSFKNIDIILKLVEENTLLLSDKKRQFGFGLLQFK
;
A
#
# COMPACT_ATOMS: atom_id res chain seq x y z
N MET A 1 17.34 -14.36 5.15
CA MET A 1 17.19 -13.51 3.95
C MET A 1 15.87 -13.86 3.30
N GLY A 2 15.10 -12.85 2.91
CA GLY A 2 13.80 -12.99 2.26
C GLY A 2 13.47 -11.73 1.47
N THR A 3 12.46 -11.81 0.60
CA THR A 3 12.00 -10.71 -0.25
C THR A 3 10.56 -10.38 0.11
N LEU A 4 10.24 -9.09 0.21
CA LEU A 4 8.85 -8.64 0.28
C LEU A 4 8.29 -8.54 -1.14
N VAL A 5 7.16 -9.20 -1.37
CA VAL A 5 6.37 -9.00 -2.58
C VAL A 5 5.26 -8.02 -2.22
N VAL A 6 5.22 -6.89 -2.92
CA VAL A 6 4.23 -5.83 -2.70
C VAL A 6 3.49 -5.61 -4.02
N ALA A 7 2.16 -5.66 -4.01
CA ALA A 7 1.36 -5.51 -5.22
C ALA A 7 0.10 -4.69 -4.96
N SER A 8 -0.43 -4.10 -6.03
CA SER A 8 -1.65 -3.31 -5.96
C SER A 8 -2.89 -4.18 -5.76
N SER A 9 -3.91 -3.63 -5.08
CA SER A 9 -5.20 -4.29 -4.95
C SER A 9 -5.97 -4.35 -6.26
N GLY A 10 -5.81 -3.35 -7.14
CA GLY A 10 -6.56 -3.21 -8.39
C GLY A 10 -7.39 -1.94 -8.44
N ASN A 11 -7.85 -1.56 -9.63
CA ASN A 11 -8.58 -0.31 -9.90
C ASN A 11 -10.01 -0.57 -10.42
N TYR A 12 -10.67 -1.61 -9.91
CA TYR A 12 -12.00 -2.08 -10.32
C TYR A 12 -13.04 -1.97 -9.19
N GLY A 13 -12.68 -1.36 -8.07
CA GLY A 13 -13.59 -1.13 -6.95
C GLY A 13 -14.72 -0.16 -7.27
N ASP A 14 -15.71 -0.14 -6.38
CA ASP A 14 -16.92 0.65 -6.47
C ASP A 14 -17.25 1.43 -5.17
N ALA A 15 -16.27 1.54 -4.26
CA ALA A 15 -16.41 2.13 -2.92
C ALA A 15 -17.45 1.44 -2.01
N ASP A 16 -17.93 0.25 -2.37
CA ASP A 16 -18.65 -0.61 -1.44
C ASP A 16 -17.63 -1.49 -0.67
N ASP A 17 -17.87 -1.74 0.61
CA ASP A 17 -17.00 -2.62 1.44
C ASP A 17 -17.55 -4.05 1.44
N GLU A 18 -18.79 -4.24 0.97
CA GLU A 18 -19.44 -5.54 0.89
C GLU A 18 -19.09 -6.30 -0.40
N THR A 19 -18.59 -5.59 -1.41
CA THR A 19 -18.17 -6.12 -2.72
C THR A 19 -16.76 -6.69 -2.67
N GLU A 20 -16.46 -7.67 -3.54
CA GLU A 20 -15.17 -8.35 -3.55
C GLU A 20 -14.54 -8.26 -4.94
N GLU A 21 -13.51 -7.43 -5.04
CA GLU A 21 -12.74 -7.27 -6.27
C GLU A 21 -11.37 -7.95 -6.12
N ILE A 22 -11.25 -9.11 -6.75
CA ILE A 22 -10.02 -9.91 -6.72
C ILE A 22 -9.10 -9.51 -7.87
N ASN A 23 -7.82 -9.28 -7.57
CA ASN A 23 -6.79 -9.09 -8.57
C ASN A 23 -5.50 -9.83 -8.20
N TYR A 24 -4.88 -10.45 -9.20
CA TYR A 24 -3.60 -11.14 -9.06
C TYR A 24 -2.45 -10.24 -9.52
N PRO A 25 -1.26 -10.35 -8.89
CA PRO A 25 -0.91 -11.26 -7.81
C PRO A 25 -1.32 -10.78 -6.40
N GLY A 26 -1.92 -9.59 -6.27
CA GLY A 26 -2.19 -8.95 -4.98
C GLY A 26 -3.00 -9.79 -3.99
N ILE A 27 -3.91 -10.65 -4.45
CA ILE A 27 -4.75 -11.47 -3.58
C ILE A 27 -4.00 -12.65 -2.91
N PHE A 28 -2.78 -12.99 -3.35
CA PHE A 28 -2.03 -14.09 -2.71
C PHE A 28 -1.65 -13.72 -1.28
N CYS A 29 -1.78 -14.66 -0.33
CA CYS A 29 -1.56 -14.39 1.09
C CYS A 29 -0.10 -14.04 1.43
N GLU A 30 0.85 -14.44 0.57
CA GLU A 30 2.27 -14.09 0.70
C GLU A 30 2.61 -12.70 0.14
N THR A 31 1.64 -12.04 -0.52
CA THR A 31 1.82 -10.70 -1.07
C THR A 31 1.27 -9.66 -0.11
N ILE A 32 2.03 -8.58 0.10
CA ILE A 32 1.51 -7.38 0.76
C ILE A 32 0.65 -6.62 -0.25
N GLN A 33 -0.66 -6.76 -0.14
CA GLN A 33 -1.62 -6.08 -1.00
C GLN A 33 -1.86 -4.64 -0.53
N ILE A 34 -1.72 -3.69 -1.46
CA ILE A 34 -1.83 -2.26 -1.19
C ILE A 34 -3.04 -1.66 -1.90
N GLY A 35 -3.95 -1.11 -1.10
CA GLY A 35 -5.08 -0.30 -1.56
C GLY A 35 -4.76 1.18 -1.61
N SER A 36 -5.67 1.96 -2.18
CA SER A 36 -5.52 3.41 -2.34
C SER A 36 -6.47 4.18 -1.44
N VAL A 37 -5.95 5.24 -0.83
CA VAL A 37 -6.75 6.29 -0.21
C VAL A 37 -6.52 7.64 -0.88
N SER A 38 -7.51 8.52 -0.77
CA SER A 38 -7.41 9.92 -1.16
C SER A 38 -6.59 10.74 -0.15
N GLU A 39 -6.34 12.00 -0.47
CA GLU A 39 -5.68 12.97 0.43
C GLU A 39 -6.39 13.15 1.79
N ASN A 40 -7.70 12.86 1.84
CA ASN A 40 -8.52 12.94 3.04
C ASN A 40 -8.64 11.59 3.78
N PHE A 41 -7.78 10.62 3.45
CA PHE A 41 -7.77 9.26 4.01
C PHE A 41 -9.10 8.49 3.82
N SER A 42 -9.89 8.86 2.82
CA SER A 42 -11.06 8.08 2.39
C SER A 42 -10.62 7.02 1.37
N PRO A 43 -11.24 5.83 1.30
CA PRO A 43 -10.93 4.85 0.28
C PRO A 43 -11.13 5.48 -1.10
N SER A 44 -10.16 5.27 -2.00
CA SER A 44 -10.34 5.69 -3.38
C SER A 44 -11.45 4.86 -4.02
N ASN A 45 -12.37 5.50 -4.76
CA ASN A 45 -13.53 4.80 -5.31
C ASN A 45 -13.16 3.60 -6.20
N PHE A 46 -12.04 3.68 -6.91
CA PHE A 46 -11.55 2.61 -7.78
C PHE A 46 -10.80 1.50 -7.02
N SER A 47 -10.40 1.71 -5.76
CA SER A 47 -9.56 0.76 -5.04
C SER A 47 -10.35 -0.51 -4.79
N ASN A 48 -9.83 -1.64 -5.27
CA ASN A 48 -10.41 -2.94 -4.96
C ASN A 48 -10.51 -3.16 -3.46
N SER A 49 -11.62 -3.74 -3.04
CA SER A 49 -11.88 -4.19 -1.68
C SER A 49 -11.96 -5.73 -1.64
N ASN A 50 -11.34 -6.34 -0.64
CA ASN A 50 -11.37 -7.79 -0.42
C ASN A 50 -10.79 -8.14 0.96
N ILE A 51 -10.92 -9.40 1.38
CA ILE A 51 -10.49 -9.86 2.71
C ILE A 51 -8.96 -9.95 2.91
N ASN A 52 -8.17 -9.91 1.84
CA ASN A 52 -6.71 -10.04 1.87
C ASN A 52 -5.99 -8.68 1.76
N LEU A 53 -6.71 -7.56 1.74
CA LEU A 53 -6.11 -6.24 1.72
C LEU A 53 -5.28 -6.01 3.00
N ASN A 54 -3.99 -5.70 2.87
CA ASN A 54 -3.13 -5.53 4.04
C ASN A 54 -3.06 -4.08 4.50
N TYR A 55 -2.77 -3.15 3.60
CA TYR A 55 -2.61 -1.75 3.96
C TYR A 55 -3.14 -0.83 2.87
N VAL A 56 -3.35 0.42 3.22
CA VAL A 56 -3.59 1.51 2.27
C VAL A 56 -2.51 2.56 2.36
N THR A 57 -2.28 3.24 1.24
CA THR A 57 -1.43 4.44 1.15
C THR A 57 -2.03 5.42 0.15
N PRO A 58 -1.62 6.70 0.14
CA PRO A 58 -2.09 7.66 -0.85
C PRO A 58 -1.86 7.16 -2.28
N GLY A 59 -2.93 7.14 -3.09
CA GLY A 59 -2.86 6.72 -4.49
C GLY A 59 -3.60 7.63 -5.46
N GLU A 60 -4.14 8.76 -4.98
CA GLU A 60 -4.76 9.79 -5.81
C GLU A 60 -3.84 10.98 -6.01
N ASN A 61 -3.83 11.51 -7.23
CA ASN A 61 -3.11 12.73 -7.60
C ASN A 61 -1.62 12.72 -7.22
N ILE A 62 -0.98 11.55 -7.33
CA ILE A 62 0.43 11.37 -6.96
C ILE A 62 1.32 11.91 -8.08
N ILE A 63 2.11 12.93 -7.75
CA ILE A 63 3.05 13.55 -8.68
C ILE A 63 4.32 12.70 -8.76
N SER A 64 4.72 12.32 -9.97
CA SER A 64 5.97 11.60 -10.21
C SER A 64 6.59 11.95 -11.57
N ASN A 65 7.80 11.48 -11.82
CA ASN A 65 8.52 11.71 -13.07
C ASN A 65 7.77 11.07 -14.25
N SER A 66 7.71 11.77 -15.37
CA SER A 66 7.06 11.29 -16.60
C SER A 66 8.04 11.22 -17.76
N ILE A 67 7.95 10.14 -18.53
CA ILE A 67 8.54 10.04 -19.87
C ILE A 67 7.46 10.06 -20.97
N LYS A 68 6.18 10.12 -20.59
CA LYS A 68 5.03 10.02 -21.52
C LYS A 68 4.64 11.38 -22.10
N THR A 69 5.10 12.45 -21.48
CA THR A 69 4.74 13.84 -21.78
C THR A 69 5.99 14.67 -21.95
N ASN A 70 5.89 15.82 -22.64
CA ASN A 70 6.97 16.81 -22.67
C ASN A 70 7.17 17.54 -21.31
N GLN A 71 6.37 17.20 -20.29
CA GLN A 71 6.53 17.66 -18.92
C GLN A 71 7.36 16.66 -18.12
N GLU A 72 8.26 17.18 -17.27
CA GLU A 72 9.13 16.37 -16.40
C GLU A 72 8.33 15.59 -15.35
N PHE A 73 7.21 16.17 -14.90
CA PHE A 73 6.34 15.60 -13.87
C PHE A 73 4.91 15.44 -14.38
N ILE A 74 4.23 14.39 -13.91
CA ILE A 74 2.81 14.15 -14.14
C ILE A 74 2.14 13.72 -12.83
N SER A 75 0.87 14.09 -12.68
CA SER A 75 0.02 13.57 -11.61
C SER A 75 -0.73 12.33 -12.11
N MET A 76 -0.64 11.22 -11.36
CA MET A 76 -1.32 9.97 -11.68
C MET A 76 -2.12 9.44 -10.49
N THR A 77 -3.18 8.71 -10.80
CA THR A 77 -4.09 8.12 -9.83
C THR A 77 -4.21 6.62 -10.06
N GLY A 78 -4.13 5.84 -8.98
CA GLY A 78 -4.32 4.40 -8.99
C GLY A 78 -3.62 3.69 -7.84
N THR A 79 -4.05 2.46 -7.56
CA THR A 79 -3.40 1.58 -6.57
C THR A 79 -1.94 1.25 -6.91
N SER A 80 -1.54 1.40 -8.18
CA SER A 80 -0.13 1.35 -8.60
C SER A 80 0.73 2.43 -7.93
N MET A 81 0.20 3.65 -7.79
CA MET A 81 0.91 4.75 -7.13
C MET A 81 0.99 4.51 -5.62
N ALA A 82 -0.11 4.06 -5.02
CA ALA A 82 -0.13 3.61 -3.63
C ALA A 82 0.94 2.53 -3.36
N THR A 83 1.01 1.50 -4.21
CA THR A 83 2.00 0.41 -4.10
C THR A 83 3.45 0.94 -4.09
N ALA A 84 3.75 1.95 -4.91
CA ALA A 84 5.08 2.57 -4.93
C ALA A 84 5.40 3.30 -3.62
N VAL A 85 4.44 4.05 -3.06
CA VAL A 85 4.57 4.72 -1.76
C VAL A 85 4.81 3.70 -0.65
N ALA A 86 4.00 2.63 -0.59
CA ALA A 86 4.15 1.55 0.37
C ALA A 86 5.53 0.87 0.29
N THR A 87 6.00 0.60 -0.93
CA THR A 87 7.33 0.00 -1.16
C THR A 87 8.45 0.90 -0.63
N GLY A 88 8.34 2.22 -0.82
CA GLY A 88 9.29 3.19 -0.26
C GLY A 88 9.31 3.16 1.27
N ILE A 89 8.14 3.16 1.91
CA ILE A 89 8.01 3.08 3.38
C ILE A 89 8.64 1.78 3.92
N LEU A 90 8.36 0.63 3.29
CA LEU A 90 8.96 -0.65 3.67
C LEU A 90 10.49 -0.63 3.52
N GLY A 91 10.99 0.02 2.46
CA GLY A 91 12.42 0.26 2.27
C GLY A 91 13.06 1.05 3.42
N LEU A 92 12.38 2.10 3.89
CA LEU A 92 12.86 2.91 5.03
C LEU A 92 12.93 2.09 6.33
N TYR A 93 11.94 1.23 6.60
CA TYR A 93 12.01 0.31 7.75
C TYR A 93 13.22 -0.63 7.64
N ILE A 94 13.45 -1.23 6.48
CA ILE A 94 14.60 -2.11 6.26
C ILE A 94 15.92 -1.34 6.47
N ASP A 95 16.03 -0.12 5.94
CA ASP A 95 17.23 0.70 6.07
C ASP A 95 17.52 1.09 7.53
N ARG A 96 16.49 1.52 8.26
CA ARG A 96 16.62 1.87 9.69
C ARG A 96 17.11 0.68 10.52
N GLU A 97 16.49 -0.49 10.36
CA GLU A 97 16.88 -1.68 11.14
C GLU A 97 18.27 -2.19 10.75
N LYS A 98 18.69 -2.03 9.48
CA LYS A 98 20.07 -2.33 9.08
C LYS A 98 21.06 -1.35 9.72
N THR A 99 20.76 -0.06 9.70
CA THR A 99 21.59 0.98 10.32
C THR A 99 21.74 0.77 11.82
N ASN A 100 20.69 0.31 12.49
CA ASN A 100 20.70 -0.01 13.92
C ASN A 100 21.31 -1.38 14.26
N ASN A 101 21.80 -2.14 13.27
CA ASN A 101 22.25 -3.54 13.42
C ASN A 101 21.20 -4.47 14.08
N SER A 102 19.91 -4.14 13.96
CA SER A 102 18.77 -4.88 14.50
C SER A 102 18.05 -5.73 13.44
N PHE A 103 18.35 -5.54 12.15
CA PHE A 103 17.77 -6.33 11.07
C PHE A 103 18.22 -7.79 11.12
N LYS A 104 17.28 -8.71 11.42
CA LYS A 104 17.52 -10.17 11.42
C LYS A 104 16.84 -10.88 10.27
N ASN A 105 15.55 -10.59 10.07
CA ASN A 105 14.73 -11.17 9.02
C ASN A 105 13.58 -10.20 8.67
N ILE A 106 12.76 -10.60 7.71
CA ILE A 106 11.67 -9.78 7.23
C ILE A 106 10.48 -9.75 8.20
N ASP A 107 10.33 -10.76 9.06
CA ASP A 107 9.25 -10.84 10.05
C ASP A 107 9.34 -9.68 11.06
N ILE A 108 10.56 -9.26 11.42
CA ILE A 108 10.76 -8.06 12.26
C ILE A 108 10.22 -6.81 11.57
N ILE A 109 10.43 -6.68 10.25
CA ILE A 109 9.92 -5.54 9.49
C ILE A 109 8.40 -5.57 9.44
N LEU A 110 7.80 -6.72 9.13
CA LEU A 110 6.34 -6.89 9.10
C LEU A 110 5.71 -6.54 10.45
N LYS A 111 6.31 -7.02 11.55
CA LYS A 111 5.87 -6.70 12.90
C LYS A 111 5.93 -5.19 13.20
N LEU A 112 7.06 -4.54 12.90
CA LEU A 112 7.22 -3.11 13.13
C LEU A 112 6.23 -2.28 12.31
N VAL A 113 5.98 -2.68 11.06
CA VAL A 113 5.03 -2.03 10.18
C VAL A 113 3.61 -2.14 10.73
N GLU A 114 3.19 -3.34 11.14
CA GLU A 114 1.89 -3.57 11.76
C GLU A 114 1.69 -2.73 13.04
N GLU A 115 2.70 -2.69 13.92
CA GLU A 115 2.68 -1.90 15.17
C GLU A 115 2.58 -0.38 14.92
N ASN A 116 3.05 0.11 13.77
CA ASN A 116 3.07 1.54 13.44
C ASN A 116 1.97 1.97 12.46
N THR A 117 1.16 1.03 11.96
CA THR A 117 0.06 1.31 11.05
C THR A 117 -1.01 2.15 11.75
N LEU A 118 -1.54 3.17 11.06
CA LEU A 118 -2.64 3.97 11.59
C LEU A 118 -3.97 3.36 11.17
N LEU A 119 -4.74 2.88 12.14
CA LEU A 119 -6.12 2.44 11.89
C LEU A 119 -6.97 3.64 11.46
N LEU A 120 -7.53 3.58 10.25
CA LEU A 120 -8.40 4.62 9.70
C LEU A 120 -9.89 4.31 9.92
N SER A 121 -10.27 3.04 9.88
CA SER A 121 -11.66 2.57 9.94
C SER A 121 -11.71 1.07 10.24
N ASP A 122 -12.86 0.57 10.73
CA ASP A 122 -13.13 -0.86 10.93
C ASP A 122 -13.53 -1.59 9.63
N LYS A 123 -13.69 -0.86 8.52
CA LYS A 123 -13.97 -1.40 7.17
C LYS A 123 -12.73 -2.11 6.58
N LYS A 124 -12.43 -3.30 7.10
CA LYS A 124 -11.18 -4.01 6.77
C LYS A 124 -11.03 -4.34 5.29
N ARG A 125 -12.11 -4.52 4.53
CA ARG A 125 -11.98 -4.87 3.11
C ARG A 125 -11.52 -3.67 2.27
N GLN A 126 -11.82 -2.45 2.71
CA GLN A 126 -11.36 -1.20 2.09
C GLN A 126 -10.05 -0.64 2.66
N PHE A 127 -9.70 -0.95 3.92
CA PHE A 127 -8.54 -0.37 4.59
C PHE A 127 -7.44 -1.36 5.02
N GLY A 128 -7.73 -2.66 5.03
CA GLY A 128 -6.86 -3.67 5.61
C GLY A 128 -6.59 -3.40 7.09
N PHE A 129 -5.31 -3.39 7.48
CA PHE A 129 -4.82 -2.98 8.79
C PHE A 129 -4.82 -1.45 8.97
N GLY A 130 -4.95 -0.68 7.90
CA GLY A 130 -4.99 0.79 7.91
C GLY A 130 -3.90 1.44 7.05
N LEU A 131 -3.62 2.72 7.35
CA LEU A 131 -2.64 3.52 6.64
C LEU A 131 -1.22 3.10 7.03
N LEU A 132 -0.48 2.60 6.05
CA LEU A 132 0.94 2.32 6.18
C LEU A 132 1.71 3.64 6.26
N GLN A 133 2.50 3.81 7.32
CA GLN A 133 3.30 5.01 7.57
C GLN A 133 4.65 4.64 8.18
N PHE A 134 5.64 5.51 8.01
CA PHE A 134 6.94 5.40 8.66
C PHE A 134 6.98 6.33 9.87
N LYS A 135 7.38 5.80 11.03
CA LYS A 135 7.54 6.52 12.31
C LYS A 135 8.90 6.23 12.92
#